data_AF-A0A0G0WZB2-F1
#
_entry.id   AF-A0A0G0WZB2-F1
#
_cell.length_a   1.000
_cell.length_b   1.000
_cell.length_c   1.000
_cell.angle_alpha   90.00
_cell.angle_beta   90.00
_cell.angle_gamma   90.00
#
_symmetry.space_group_name_H-M   'P 1'
#
loop_
_entity.id
_entity.type
_entity.pdbx_description
1 polymer ?
#
loop_
_entity_poly.entity_id
_entity_poly.type
_entity_poly.pdbx_seq_one_letter_code
_entity_poly.pdbx_strand_id
1 'polypeptide(L)'
;MKKILVLLVLMGLFLSACNAIKVATPTPDLNATVQVMVDKALASQPTPVPQSTVIITVIETATPTIPDPVLAQSAAASKDDLVVAVAPVAFVEDVSHGAWTIQGTDRLADNSIVAGWLGRLKDPAPSLWKYFPNLPNPDVPDFRVVKCADNPEKDCVPDGMEYGTYSTPYCWQSPCDIPVGAWEYRYITGDYQFLDQVCKGDMSKGCMLVLINVMDQSYTWRNQYVDNGFTLRGRYFNGDTLEWGVWGLVSHGSASMLNMKTYSHPGELMNNGQPGNSGANCGIPGGCKSIDVTVIVHAGDAIIAQAKTVVKPTQ
;
A
#
# COMPACT_ATOMS: atom_id res chain seq x y z
N MET A 1 16.59 -65.88 -11.93
CA MET A 1 16.42 -65.55 -10.50
C MET A 1 17.56 -64.69 -9.94
N LYS A 2 17.88 -63.55 -10.56
CA LYS A 2 18.93 -62.60 -10.06
C LYS A 2 18.57 -61.11 -10.22
N LYS A 3 17.34 -60.78 -10.66
CA LYS A 3 16.90 -59.39 -10.89
C LYS A 3 15.80 -58.89 -9.94
N ILE A 4 15.28 -59.74 -9.05
CA ILE A 4 14.23 -59.37 -8.06
C ILE A 4 14.83 -58.97 -6.70
N LEU A 5 16.09 -59.34 -6.41
CA LEU A 5 16.73 -59.05 -5.12
C LEU A 5 17.27 -57.61 -5.02
N VAL A 6 17.52 -56.92 -6.14
CA VAL A 6 18.07 -55.55 -6.15
C VAL A 6 16.98 -54.49 -5.93
N LEU A 7 15.72 -54.78 -6.26
CA LEU A 7 14.62 -53.82 -6.10
C LEU A 7 14.12 -53.73 -4.65
N LEU A 8 14.25 -54.79 -3.86
CA LEU A 8 13.82 -54.82 -2.45
C LEU A 8 14.83 -54.17 -1.49
N VAL A 9 16.12 -54.10 -1.86
CA VAL A 9 17.14 -53.43 -1.03
C VAL A 9 17.13 -51.91 -1.25
N LEU A 10 16.76 -51.40 -2.42
CA LEU A 10 16.66 -49.96 -2.66
C LEU A 10 15.39 -49.30 -2.10
N MET A 11 14.26 -50.01 -2.00
CA MET A 11 13.05 -49.47 -1.35
C MET A 11 13.12 -49.49 0.18
N GLY A 12 13.99 -50.29 0.78
CA GLY A 12 14.22 -50.30 2.23
C GLY A 12 15.05 -49.11 2.75
N LEU A 13 15.76 -48.40 1.86
CA LEU A 13 16.64 -47.28 2.22
C LEU A 13 15.97 -45.90 2.19
N PHE A 14 14.74 -45.79 1.68
CA PHE A 14 14.03 -44.49 1.57
C PHE A 14 12.89 -44.29 2.58
N LEU A 15 12.67 -45.23 3.51
CA LEU A 15 11.60 -45.14 4.52
C LEU A 15 12.09 -44.97 5.97
N SER A 16 13.38 -44.67 6.19
CA SER A 16 13.96 -44.48 7.53
C SER A 16 14.40 -43.03 7.84
N ALA A 17 13.79 -42.03 7.22
CA ALA A 17 14.13 -40.61 7.44
C ALA A 17 12.97 -39.75 7.95
N CYS A 18 11.94 -40.36 8.53
CA CYS A 18 10.92 -39.64 9.30
C CYS A 18 10.99 -40.02 10.78
N ASN A 19 11.01 -39.00 11.62
CA ASN A 19 10.90 -39.00 13.09
C ASN A 19 12.19 -39.24 13.89
N ALA A 20 12.96 -38.17 14.05
CA ALA A 20 13.38 -37.70 15.38
C ALA A 20 13.94 -36.27 15.26
N ILE A 21 13.07 -35.25 15.25
CA ILE A 21 13.51 -33.93 15.70
C ILE A 21 13.80 -34.11 17.19
N LYS A 22 15.08 -34.28 17.54
CA LYS A 22 15.53 -34.12 18.93
C LYS A 22 15.23 -32.67 19.30
N VAL A 23 14.14 -32.46 20.03
CA VAL A 23 13.92 -31.21 20.76
C VAL A 23 15.13 -31.05 21.66
N ALA A 24 15.96 -30.05 21.36
CA ALA A 24 17.14 -29.76 22.15
C ALA A 24 16.68 -29.53 23.59
N THR A 25 17.10 -30.40 24.50
CA THR A 25 16.82 -30.21 25.92
C THR A 25 17.63 -28.97 26.32
N PRO A 26 16.99 -27.90 26.81
CA PRO A 26 17.71 -26.70 27.21
C PRO A 26 18.77 -27.09 28.24
N THR A 27 20.00 -26.64 28.04
CA THR A 27 21.06 -26.85 29.02
C THR A 27 20.64 -26.21 30.35
N PRO A 28 21.07 -26.74 31.51
CA PRO A 28 20.73 -26.20 32.82
C PRO A 28 20.94 -24.67 32.92
N ASP A 29 21.94 -24.15 32.21
CA ASP A 29 22.26 -22.72 32.14
C ASP A 29 21.19 -21.88 31.41
N LEU A 30 20.50 -22.43 30.41
CA LEU A 30 19.46 -21.71 29.68
C LEU A 30 18.19 -21.56 30.54
N ASN A 31 17.82 -22.59 31.30
CA ASN A 31 16.70 -22.51 32.24
C ASN A 31 16.99 -21.52 33.37
N ALA A 32 18.22 -21.50 33.90
CA ALA A 32 18.62 -20.52 34.90
C ALA A 32 18.55 -19.08 34.35
N THR A 33 18.98 -18.87 33.11
CA THR A 33 18.94 -17.55 32.45
C THR A 33 17.51 -17.08 32.21
N VAL A 34 16.62 -17.97 31.76
CA VAL A 34 15.19 -17.66 31.56
C VAL A 34 14.53 -17.32 32.89
N GLN A 35 14.83 -18.06 33.96
CA GLN A 35 14.27 -17.79 35.28
C GLN A 35 14.69 -16.41 35.81
N VAL A 36 15.96 -16.03 35.64
CA VAL A 36 16.46 -14.69 36.04
C VAL A 36 15.78 -13.57 35.24
N MET A 37 15.50 -13.79 33.95
CA MET A 37 14.78 -12.81 33.12
C MET A 37 13.32 -12.65 33.54
N VAL A 38 12.64 -13.75 33.88
CA VAL A 38 11.26 -13.73 34.36
C VAL A 38 11.16 -13.06 35.74
N ASP A 39 12.07 -13.38 36.66
CA ASP A 39 12.08 -12.77 38.00
C ASP A 39 12.38 -11.27 37.94
N LYS A 40 13.27 -10.84 37.02
CA LYS A 40 13.56 -9.42 36.81
C LYS A 40 12.39 -8.67 36.15
N ALA A 41 11.64 -9.33 35.28
CA ALA A 41 10.42 -8.76 34.68
C ALA A 41 9.31 -8.60 35.72
N LEU A 42 9.10 -9.60 36.58
CA LEU A 42 8.11 -9.55 37.66
C LEU A 42 8.46 -8.51 38.73
N ALA A 43 9.74 -8.35 39.05
CA ALA A 43 10.21 -7.31 39.98
C ALA A 43 10.08 -5.87 39.42
N SER A 44 9.89 -5.72 38.11
CA SER A 44 9.74 -4.41 37.45
C SER A 44 8.29 -3.96 37.26
N GLN A 45 7.32 -4.79 37.65
CA GLN A 45 5.91 -4.39 37.56
C GLN A 45 5.58 -3.35 38.64
N PRO A 46 4.97 -2.20 38.27
CA PRO A 46 4.57 -1.19 39.22
C PRO A 46 3.48 -1.73 40.15
N THR A 47 3.62 -1.48 41.45
CA THR A 47 2.64 -1.85 42.47
C THR A 47 1.29 -1.18 42.16
N PRO A 48 0.16 -1.92 42.11
CA PRO A 48 -1.14 -1.33 41.86
C PRO A 48 -1.49 -0.33 42.96
N VAL A 49 -1.72 0.92 42.60
CA VAL A 49 -2.21 1.96 43.52
C VAL A 49 -3.70 1.72 43.78
N PRO A 50 -4.19 1.77 45.03
CA PRO A 50 -5.61 1.58 45.32
C PRO A 50 -6.44 2.67 44.66
N GLN A 51 -7.38 2.27 43.81
CA GLN A 51 -8.34 3.19 43.19
C GLN A 51 -9.36 3.65 44.24
N SER A 52 -9.47 4.97 44.40
CA SER A 52 -10.52 5.58 45.23
C SER A 52 -11.89 5.34 44.61
N THR A 53 -12.79 4.76 45.40
CA THR A 53 -14.17 4.46 45.01
C THR A 53 -14.95 5.77 44.90
N VAL A 54 -15.33 6.16 43.68
CA VAL A 54 -16.30 7.25 43.45
C VAL A 54 -17.70 6.66 43.58
N ILE A 55 -18.46 7.10 44.57
CA ILE A 55 -19.88 6.76 44.71
C ILE A 55 -20.65 7.57 43.67
N ILE A 56 -21.11 6.92 42.61
CA ILE A 56 -22.05 7.49 41.64
C ILE A 56 -23.46 7.09 42.09
N THR A 57 -24.28 8.06 42.49
CA THR A 57 -25.70 7.85 42.75
C THR A 57 -26.42 7.63 41.41
N VAL A 58 -26.82 6.39 41.15
CA VAL A 58 -27.61 6.03 39.96
C VAL A 58 -29.08 6.36 40.23
N ILE A 59 -29.64 7.27 39.44
CA ILE A 59 -31.08 7.51 39.38
C ILE A 59 -31.69 6.44 38.47
N GLU A 60 -32.58 5.61 39.01
CA GLU A 60 -33.32 4.60 38.25
C GLU A 60 -34.12 5.27 37.12
N THR A 61 -33.73 4.97 35.88
CA THR A 61 -34.55 5.22 34.70
C THR A 61 -34.92 3.87 34.11
N ALA A 62 -36.22 3.60 33.99
CA ALA A 62 -36.78 2.33 33.54
C ALA A 62 -36.17 1.89 32.20
N THR A 63 -35.64 0.67 32.19
CA THR A 63 -35.06 0.02 31.00
C THR A 63 -36.18 -0.52 30.11
N PRO A 64 -36.26 -0.14 28.82
CA PRO A 64 -37.14 -0.84 27.89
C PRO A 64 -36.55 -2.22 27.56
N THR A 65 -37.38 -3.26 27.71
CA THR A 65 -37.05 -4.64 27.37
C THR A 65 -36.81 -4.78 25.87
N ILE A 66 -35.57 -5.13 25.47
CA ILE A 66 -35.23 -5.50 24.10
C ILE A 66 -35.57 -6.99 23.93
N PRO A 67 -36.41 -7.38 22.95
CA PRO A 67 -36.68 -8.79 22.67
C PRO A 67 -35.47 -9.45 22.01
N ASP A 68 -35.25 -10.73 22.35
CA ASP A 68 -34.17 -11.58 21.84
C ASP A 68 -34.05 -11.55 20.30
N PRO A 69 -32.82 -11.59 19.74
CA PRO A 69 -32.65 -11.69 18.31
C PRO A 69 -33.06 -13.08 17.84
N VAL A 70 -34.20 -13.12 17.14
CA VAL A 70 -34.58 -14.25 16.30
C VAL A 70 -33.50 -14.40 15.21
N LEU A 71 -32.86 -15.57 15.17
CA LEU A 71 -32.05 -16.01 14.03
C LEU A 71 -32.94 -16.06 12.78
N ALA A 72 -33.03 -14.93 12.08
CA ALA A 72 -33.62 -14.87 10.75
C ALA A 72 -32.70 -15.62 9.79
N GLN A 73 -33.26 -16.66 9.17
CA GLN A 73 -32.69 -17.35 8.03
C GLN A 73 -32.22 -16.33 6.99
N SER A 74 -31.01 -16.54 6.45
CA SER A 74 -30.44 -15.79 5.35
C SER A 74 -31.41 -15.76 4.16
N ALA A 75 -32.15 -14.66 4.01
CA ALA A 75 -32.69 -14.29 2.72
C ALA A 75 -31.50 -13.94 1.83
N ALA A 76 -31.39 -14.62 0.69
CA ALA A 76 -30.43 -14.30 -0.35
C ALA A 76 -30.51 -12.80 -0.64
N ALA A 77 -29.39 -12.10 -0.45
CA ALA A 77 -29.26 -10.70 -0.83
C ALA A 77 -29.60 -10.58 -2.32
N SER A 78 -30.68 -9.87 -2.61
CA SER A 78 -31.06 -9.53 -3.98
C SER A 78 -29.95 -8.70 -4.59
N LYS A 79 -29.54 -9.12 -5.78
CA LYS A 79 -28.46 -8.60 -6.60
C LYS A 79 -28.84 -7.27 -7.27
N ASP A 80 -29.37 -6.34 -6.49
CA ASP A 80 -29.64 -4.96 -6.88
C ASP A 80 -28.79 -4.05 -5.98
N ASP A 81 -27.47 -4.19 -6.10
CA ASP A 81 -26.59 -3.09 -5.70
C ASP A 81 -26.94 -1.92 -6.60
N LEU A 82 -27.45 -0.85 -5.97
CA LEU A 82 -27.64 0.44 -6.60
C LEU A 82 -26.26 0.89 -7.12
N VAL A 83 -25.96 0.59 -8.38
CA VAL A 83 -24.83 1.17 -9.10
C VAL A 83 -25.19 2.63 -9.27
N VAL A 84 -24.84 3.45 -8.27
CA VAL A 84 -24.80 4.90 -8.44
C VAL A 84 -23.70 5.13 -9.46
N ALA A 85 -24.11 5.24 -10.72
CA ALA A 85 -23.21 5.62 -11.79
C ALA A 85 -22.61 6.98 -11.42
N VAL A 86 -21.30 7.01 -11.15
CA VAL A 86 -20.58 8.26 -10.96
C VAL A 86 -20.76 9.05 -12.26
N ALA A 87 -21.31 10.25 -12.15
CA ALA A 87 -21.51 11.11 -13.31
C ALA A 87 -20.16 11.33 -14.03
N PRO A 88 -20.12 11.38 -15.37
CA PRO A 88 -18.89 11.64 -16.09
C PRO A 88 -18.26 12.94 -15.60
N VAL A 89 -16.96 12.88 -15.32
CA VAL A 89 -16.20 14.02 -14.78
C VAL A 89 -15.96 15.02 -15.91
N ALA A 90 -16.45 16.25 -15.73
CA ALA A 90 -16.18 17.34 -16.66
C ALA A 90 -14.89 18.07 -16.25
N PHE A 91 -13.85 17.96 -17.05
CA PHE A 91 -12.63 18.76 -16.90
C PHE A 91 -12.80 20.09 -17.62
N VAL A 92 -12.48 21.18 -16.94
CA VAL A 92 -12.66 22.56 -17.43
C VAL A 92 -11.33 23.26 -17.70
N GLU A 93 -10.23 22.68 -17.23
CA GLU A 93 -8.87 23.18 -17.42
C GLU A 93 -7.96 22.04 -17.91
N ASP A 94 -7.10 22.33 -18.88
CA ASP A 94 -6.03 21.44 -19.34
C ASP A 94 -4.72 22.24 -19.41
N VAL A 95 -3.75 21.85 -18.59
CA VAL A 95 -2.43 22.46 -18.54
C VAL A 95 -1.39 21.37 -18.66
N SER A 96 -0.40 21.57 -19.54
CA SER A 96 0.78 20.72 -19.60
C SER A 96 1.90 21.31 -18.74
N HIS A 97 2.47 20.52 -17.85
CA HIS A 97 3.62 20.89 -16.99
C HIS A 97 4.69 19.81 -17.09
N GLY A 98 5.81 20.11 -17.74
CA GLY A 98 6.81 19.10 -18.09
C GLY A 98 6.21 18.01 -18.99
N ALA A 99 6.37 16.76 -18.60
CA ALA A 99 5.77 15.57 -19.24
C ALA A 99 4.33 15.28 -18.78
N TRP A 100 3.77 16.08 -17.87
CA TRP A 100 2.43 15.89 -17.35
C TRP A 100 1.38 16.62 -18.18
N THR A 101 0.27 15.95 -18.44
CA THR A 101 -1.01 16.55 -18.84
C THR A 101 -1.90 16.60 -17.60
N ILE A 102 -2.21 17.79 -17.11
CA ILE A 102 -3.00 18.03 -15.90
C ILE A 102 -4.38 18.55 -16.32
N GLN A 103 -5.42 17.83 -15.92
CA GLN A 103 -6.81 18.17 -16.17
C GLN A 103 -7.48 18.51 -14.84
N GLY A 104 -7.99 19.74 -14.72
CA GLY A 104 -8.69 20.23 -13.53
C GLY A 104 -10.21 20.26 -13.72
N THR A 105 -10.95 19.95 -12.66
CA THR A 105 -12.39 20.28 -12.59
C THR A 105 -12.59 21.71 -12.08
N ASP A 106 -13.82 22.21 -12.07
CA ASP A 106 -14.17 23.50 -11.49
C ASP A 106 -13.72 23.64 -10.03
N ARG A 107 -13.69 22.53 -9.30
CA ARG A 107 -13.23 22.45 -7.91
C ARG A 107 -11.74 22.74 -7.73
N LEU A 108 -10.92 22.61 -8.78
CA LEU A 108 -9.48 22.89 -8.65
C LEU A 108 -9.24 24.36 -8.25
N ALA A 109 -10.07 25.28 -8.75
CA ALA A 109 -10.00 26.70 -8.42
C ALA A 109 -10.22 26.97 -6.91
N ASP A 110 -11.08 26.16 -6.27
CA ASP A 110 -11.36 26.25 -4.83
C ASP A 110 -10.33 25.51 -3.97
N ASN A 111 -9.41 24.76 -4.58
CA ASN A 111 -8.40 23.94 -3.90
C ASN A 111 -6.98 24.46 -4.20
N SER A 112 -6.69 25.68 -3.70
CA SER A 112 -5.41 26.37 -3.95
C SER A 112 -4.15 25.60 -3.53
N ILE A 113 -4.22 24.78 -2.47
CA ILE A 113 -3.13 23.89 -2.07
C ILE A 113 -2.88 22.84 -3.15
N VAL A 114 -3.94 22.20 -3.65
CA VAL A 114 -3.85 21.18 -4.72
C VAL A 114 -3.33 21.78 -6.01
N ALA A 115 -3.89 22.90 -6.44
CA ALA A 115 -3.42 23.64 -7.61
C ALA A 115 -1.93 24.04 -7.45
N GLY A 116 -1.56 24.49 -6.25
CA GLY A 116 -0.21 24.93 -5.92
C GLY A 116 0.83 23.82 -6.09
N TRP A 117 0.61 22.64 -5.51
CA TRP A 117 1.58 21.54 -5.64
C TRP A 117 1.54 20.88 -7.02
N LEU A 118 0.37 20.80 -7.68
CA LEU A 118 0.30 20.31 -9.06
C LEU A 118 1.12 21.18 -10.02
N GLY A 119 1.13 22.50 -9.81
CA GLY A 119 1.96 23.43 -10.58
C GLY A 119 3.47 23.31 -10.33
N ARG A 120 3.90 22.51 -9.34
CA ARG A 120 5.31 22.22 -9.02
C ARG A 120 5.69 20.77 -9.29
N LEU A 121 4.79 19.98 -9.88
CA LEU A 121 4.96 18.55 -10.07
C LEU A 121 6.17 18.26 -10.97
N LYS A 122 7.10 17.45 -10.49
CA LYS A 122 8.29 17.07 -11.27
C LYS A 122 8.00 15.88 -12.19
N ASP A 123 8.67 15.82 -13.32
CA ASP A 123 8.62 14.68 -14.22
C ASP A 123 9.18 13.42 -13.53
N PRO A 124 8.54 12.24 -13.70
CA PRO A 124 9.05 11.02 -13.10
C PRO A 124 10.50 10.73 -13.49
N ALA A 125 11.33 10.43 -12.51
CA ALA A 125 12.76 10.18 -12.66
C ALA A 125 13.14 8.84 -12.00
N PRO A 126 12.83 7.68 -12.62
CA PRO A 126 13.04 6.36 -12.03
C PRO A 126 14.47 6.08 -11.54
N SER A 127 15.47 6.62 -12.23
CA SER A 127 16.89 6.47 -11.88
C SER A 127 17.29 7.17 -10.58
N LEU A 128 16.56 8.20 -10.18
CA LEU A 128 16.82 8.98 -8.95
C LEU A 128 16.07 8.42 -7.74
N TRP A 129 15.06 7.58 -7.93
CA TRP A 129 14.17 7.13 -6.85
C TRP A 129 14.30 5.63 -6.56
N LYS A 130 15.51 5.21 -6.21
CA LYS A 130 15.79 3.83 -5.79
C LYS A 130 15.10 3.48 -4.47
N TYR A 131 14.91 4.47 -3.60
CA TYR A 131 14.26 4.34 -2.30
C TYR A 131 12.81 4.83 -2.38
N PHE A 132 11.92 4.21 -1.62
CA PHE A 132 10.54 4.67 -1.51
C PHE A 132 10.48 6.05 -0.83
N PRO A 133 9.51 6.93 -1.17
CA PRO A 133 9.41 8.29 -0.61
C PRO A 133 9.08 8.39 0.90
N ASN A 134 9.23 7.34 1.70
CA ASN A 134 9.28 7.40 3.17
C ASN A 134 10.71 7.35 3.73
N LEU A 135 11.73 7.35 2.87
CA LEU A 135 13.13 7.23 3.27
C LEU A 135 13.97 8.40 2.74
N PRO A 136 15.04 8.79 3.45
CA PRO A 136 16.08 9.65 2.90
C PRO A 136 16.58 9.11 1.56
N ASN A 137 16.71 10.00 0.57
CA ASN A 137 17.16 9.64 -0.76
C ASN A 137 18.44 10.41 -1.13
N PRO A 138 19.64 9.79 -1.03
CA PRO A 138 20.89 10.46 -1.35
C PRO A 138 21.04 10.83 -2.83
N ASP A 139 20.27 10.20 -3.72
CA ASP A 139 20.26 10.54 -5.16
C ASP A 139 19.38 11.78 -5.45
N VAL A 140 18.64 12.28 -4.45
CA VAL A 140 17.78 13.47 -4.54
C VAL A 140 18.09 14.39 -3.35
N PRO A 141 19.19 15.17 -3.40
CA PRO A 141 19.68 15.95 -2.25
C PRO A 141 18.72 17.06 -1.79
N ASP A 142 17.84 17.53 -2.68
CA ASP A 142 16.82 18.53 -2.36
C ASP A 142 15.60 17.93 -1.65
N PHE A 143 15.47 16.59 -1.61
CA PHE A 143 14.39 15.95 -0.87
C PHE A 143 14.64 16.13 0.62
N ARG A 144 13.74 16.86 1.27
CA ARG A 144 13.93 17.33 2.63
C ARG A 144 14.05 16.15 3.61
N VAL A 145 15.14 16.13 4.37
CA VAL A 145 15.37 15.20 5.46
C VAL A 145 15.61 16.01 6.73
N VAL A 146 14.92 15.65 7.81
CA VAL A 146 15.04 16.28 9.13
C VAL A 146 15.34 15.21 10.18
N LYS A 147 15.80 15.62 11.36
CA LYS A 147 15.85 14.70 12.50
C LYS A 147 14.45 14.48 13.06
N CYS A 148 14.11 13.24 13.37
CA CYS A 148 12.80 12.90 13.92
C CYS A 148 12.62 13.57 15.29
N ALA A 149 11.43 14.13 15.53
CA ALA A 149 11.15 14.87 16.77
C ALA A 149 11.19 13.96 18.03
N ASP A 150 10.84 12.68 17.86
CA ASP A 150 10.86 11.65 18.90
C ASP A 150 12.22 10.95 19.04
N ASN A 151 13.09 11.03 18.03
CA ASN A 151 14.44 10.49 18.06
C ASN A 151 15.41 11.30 17.18
N PRO A 152 16.25 12.17 17.78
CA PRO A 152 17.14 13.04 17.02
C PRO A 152 18.30 12.32 16.32
N GLU A 153 18.53 11.03 16.59
CA GLU A 153 19.52 10.22 15.88
C GLU A 153 18.96 9.69 14.55
N LYS A 154 17.63 9.62 14.40
CA LYS A 154 16.95 9.10 13.21
C LYS A 154 16.63 10.21 12.22
N ASP A 155 16.76 9.87 10.95
CA ASP A 155 16.33 10.72 9.84
C ASP A 155 14.86 10.46 9.51
N CYS A 156 14.12 11.53 9.29
CA CYS A 156 12.70 11.55 8.93
C CYS A 156 12.50 12.40 7.66
N VAL A 157 11.54 12.00 6.83
CA VAL A 157 11.15 12.74 5.61
C VAL A 157 9.74 13.33 5.79
N PRO A 158 9.63 14.66 5.96
CA PRO A 158 8.35 15.30 6.27
C PRO A 158 7.44 15.49 5.05
N ASP A 159 7.99 15.40 3.84
CA ASP A 159 7.30 15.71 2.58
C ASP A 159 7.06 14.44 1.73
N GLY A 160 7.00 13.28 2.40
CA GLY A 160 7.02 11.95 1.81
C GLY A 160 5.67 11.22 1.79
N MET A 161 5.73 9.91 1.54
CA MET A 161 4.58 9.00 1.58
C MET A 161 4.96 7.71 2.31
N GLU A 162 4.15 7.31 3.29
CA GLU A 162 4.32 6.09 4.08
C GLU A 162 4.36 4.86 3.18
N TYR A 163 5.37 3.98 3.33
CA TYR A 163 5.33 2.69 2.66
C TYR A 163 4.16 1.87 3.20
N GLY A 164 3.14 1.75 2.37
CA GLY A 164 1.89 1.13 2.71
C GLY A 164 1.94 -0.35 3.02
N THR A 165 0.85 -0.86 3.62
CA THR A 165 0.61 -2.31 3.64
C THR A 165 0.21 -2.79 2.25
N TYR A 166 0.86 -3.83 1.74
CA TYR A 166 0.38 -4.56 0.57
C TYR A 166 -1.07 -4.96 0.79
N SER A 167 -1.91 -4.57 -0.16
CA SER A 167 -3.34 -4.82 -0.14
C SER A 167 -3.71 -5.54 -1.43
N THR A 168 -4.52 -6.57 -1.32
CA THR A 168 -4.90 -7.45 -2.43
C THR A 168 -6.40 -7.39 -2.73
N PRO A 169 -7.00 -6.26 -3.12
CA PRO A 169 -8.21 -6.33 -3.90
C PRO A 169 -7.76 -6.67 -5.33
N TYR A 170 -7.47 -7.95 -5.57
CA TYR A 170 -7.50 -8.48 -6.93
C TYR A 170 -8.94 -8.74 -7.26
N CYS A 171 -9.45 -8.03 -8.24
CA CYS A 171 -10.86 -8.02 -8.59
C CYS A 171 -11.04 -8.75 -9.91
N TRP A 172 -10.32 -9.88 -10.07
CA TRP A 172 -10.24 -10.69 -11.28
C TRP A 172 -11.63 -11.08 -11.79
N GLN A 173 -12.51 -11.53 -10.88
CA GLN A 173 -13.81 -12.14 -11.25
C GLN A 173 -14.99 -11.17 -11.16
N SER A 174 -14.86 -10.07 -10.41
CA SER A 174 -15.95 -9.13 -10.17
C SER A 174 -15.36 -7.77 -9.76
N PRO A 175 -15.99 -6.65 -10.15
CA PRO A 175 -15.63 -5.34 -9.62
C PRO A 175 -15.61 -5.35 -8.09
N CYS A 176 -14.78 -4.49 -7.51
CA CYS A 176 -14.57 -4.41 -6.08
C CYS A 176 -14.56 -2.96 -5.60
N ASP A 177 -14.62 -2.83 -4.29
CA ASP A 177 -14.53 -1.57 -3.60
C ASP A 177 -13.07 -1.21 -3.33
N ILE A 178 -12.68 0.00 -3.71
CA ILE A 178 -11.35 0.57 -3.46
C ILE A 178 -11.49 1.66 -2.40
N PRO A 179 -11.22 1.33 -1.11
CA PRO A 179 -11.20 2.33 -0.06
C PRO A 179 -9.89 3.14 -0.11
N VAL A 180 -10.04 4.46 0.05
CA VAL A 180 -8.95 5.42 0.25
C VAL A 180 -9.26 6.20 1.53
N GLY A 181 -8.44 6.03 2.57
CA GLY A 181 -8.65 6.68 3.85
C GLY A 181 -8.52 8.20 3.80
N ALA A 182 -8.93 8.86 4.89
CA ALA A 182 -8.67 10.28 5.10
C ALA A 182 -7.17 10.58 5.04
N TRP A 183 -6.76 11.55 4.21
CA TRP A 183 -5.35 11.88 3.96
C TRP A 183 -4.47 10.69 3.57
N GLU A 184 -5.05 9.70 2.89
CA GLU A 184 -4.34 8.55 2.35
C GLU A 184 -4.23 8.61 0.83
N TYR A 185 -3.34 7.77 0.31
CA TYR A 185 -3.25 7.44 -1.09
C TYR A 185 -3.47 5.95 -1.33
N ARG A 186 -3.94 5.62 -2.53
CA ARG A 186 -3.96 4.27 -3.09
C ARG A 186 -3.07 4.23 -4.31
N TYR A 187 -2.12 3.31 -4.33
CA TYR A 187 -1.20 3.09 -5.44
C TYR A 187 -1.48 1.73 -6.07
N ILE A 188 -1.64 1.68 -7.40
CA ILE A 188 -2.07 0.51 -8.17
C ILE A 188 -1.15 0.36 -9.38
N THR A 189 -0.58 -0.83 -9.60
CA THR A 189 0.30 -1.16 -10.76
C THR A 189 -0.31 -2.20 -11.72
N GLY A 190 -1.62 -2.31 -11.70
CA GLY A 190 -2.40 -3.34 -12.40
C GLY A 190 -3.16 -2.84 -13.62
N ASP A 191 -3.74 -3.79 -14.35
CA ASP A 191 -4.86 -3.49 -15.25
C ASP A 191 -5.97 -2.85 -14.43
N TYR A 192 -6.56 -1.76 -14.91
CA TYR A 192 -7.65 -1.12 -14.19
C TYR A 192 -8.74 -0.59 -15.13
N GLN A 193 -9.95 -0.61 -14.60
CA GLN A 193 -11.02 0.28 -15.04
C GLN A 193 -11.41 1.10 -13.82
N PHE A 194 -11.12 2.40 -13.87
CA PHE A 194 -11.44 3.35 -12.82
C PHE A 194 -12.23 4.51 -13.40
N LEU A 195 -13.48 4.66 -12.98
CA LEU A 195 -14.45 5.57 -13.61
C LEU A 195 -14.55 5.32 -15.13
N ASP A 196 -14.27 6.33 -15.94
CA ASP A 196 -14.24 6.30 -17.40
C ASP A 196 -12.86 5.92 -17.97
N GLN A 197 -11.88 5.65 -17.12
CA GLN A 197 -10.50 5.36 -17.50
C GLN A 197 -10.23 3.88 -17.52
N VAL A 198 -9.61 3.42 -18.60
CA VAL A 198 -9.19 2.04 -18.76
C VAL A 198 -7.70 2.02 -19.10
N CYS A 199 -6.95 1.23 -18.35
CA CYS A 199 -5.57 0.92 -18.70
C CYS A 199 -5.35 -0.60 -18.61
N LYS A 200 -4.76 -1.15 -19.67
CA LYS A 200 -4.40 -2.57 -19.76
C LYS A 200 -2.95 -2.71 -20.21
N GLY A 201 -2.23 -3.63 -19.57
CA GLY A 201 -0.87 -4.00 -19.94
C GLY A 201 -0.86 -4.86 -21.20
N ASP A 202 0.18 -4.74 -22.01
CA ASP A 202 0.23 -5.35 -23.36
C ASP A 202 1.57 -6.01 -23.71
N MET A 203 2.32 -6.52 -22.72
CA MET A 203 3.69 -7.04 -22.93
C MET A 203 4.69 -6.01 -23.48
N SER A 204 4.38 -4.72 -23.36
CA SER A 204 5.29 -3.63 -23.61
C SER A 204 5.06 -2.50 -22.60
N LYS A 205 3.79 -2.20 -22.35
CA LYS A 205 3.31 -1.11 -21.52
C LYS A 205 2.74 -1.64 -20.21
N GLY A 206 3.07 -0.99 -19.11
CA GLY A 206 2.43 -1.17 -17.81
C GLY A 206 1.47 -0.03 -17.47
N CYS A 207 0.65 -0.23 -16.45
CA CYS A 207 -0.33 0.75 -15.97
C CYS A 207 -0.08 1.09 -14.51
N MET A 208 -0.11 2.38 -14.19
CA MET A 208 -0.02 2.89 -12.83
C MET A 208 -1.17 3.86 -12.57
N LEU A 209 -1.88 3.66 -11.47
CA LEU A 209 -2.91 4.56 -10.97
C LEU A 209 -2.61 4.93 -9.51
N VAL A 210 -2.59 6.22 -9.23
CA VAL A 210 -2.49 6.78 -7.88
C VAL A 210 -3.75 7.56 -7.57
N LEU A 211 -4.48 7.16 -6.52
CA LEU A 211 -5.61 7.91 -5.98
C LEU A 211 -5.13 8.65 -4.73
N ILE A 212 -5.36 9.95 -4.65
CA ILE A 212 -4.97 10.78 -3.51
C ILE A 212 -6.24 11.39 -2.93
N ASN A 213 -6.54 11.03 -1.69
CA ASN A 213 -7.67 11.60 -0.98
C ASN A 213 -7.20 12.81 -0.14
N VAL A 214 -7.67 14.01 -0.48
CA VAL A 214 -7.28 15.25 0.19
C VAL A 214 -8.24 15.70 1.30
N MET A 215 -9.33 14.96 1.52
CA MET A 215 -10.26 15.25 2.63
C MET A 215 -9.89 14.50 3.92
N ASP A 216 -10.48 14.98 5.01
CA ASP A 216 -10.41 14.44 6.36
C ASP A 216 -11.35 13.24 6.60
N GLN A 217 -12.00 12.72 5.55
CA GLN A 217 -12.85 11.53 5.61
C GLN A 217 -12.41 10.50 4.58
N SER A 218 -12.62 9.22 4.93
CA SER A 218 -12.38 8.11 4.01
C SER A 218 -13.46 8.06 2.93
N TYR A 219 -13.09 7.63 1.72
CA TYR A 219 -14.04 7.37 0.65
C TYR A 219 -13.78 6.00 0.01
N THR A 220 -14.87 5.34 -0.40
CA THR A 220 -14.80 4.03 -1.05
C THR A 220 -15.33 4.16 -2.48
N TRP A 221 -14.43 3.99 -3.45
CA TRP A 221 -14.81 3.87 -4.85
C TRP A 221 -15.39 2.49 -5.10
N ARG A 222 -16.71 2.41 -5.30
CA ARG A 222 -17.41 1.14 -5.49
C ARG A 222 -17.34 0.66 -6.93
N ASN A 223 -17.43 -0.64 -7.13
CA ASN A 223 -17.53 -1.26 -8.46
C ASN A 223 -16.37 -0.91 -9.42
N GLN A 224 -15.14 -0.85 -8.91
CA GLN A 224 -13.94 -0.61 -9.71
C GLN A 224 -13.27 -1.94 -10.09
N TYR A 225 -12.48 -1.95 -11.17
CA TYR A 225 -11.74 -3.15 -11.58
C TYR A 225 -10.24 -2.92 -11.43
N VAL A 226 -9.55 -3.88 -10.81
CA VAL A 226 -8.09 -3.93 -10.71
C VAL A 226 -7.64 -5.39 -10.82
N ASP A 227 -6.72 -5.68 -11.73
CA ASP A 227 -6.17 -7.03 -11.96
C ASP A 227 -4.69 -7.00 -12.37
N ASN A 228 -4.02 -8.16 -12.36
CA ASN A 228 -2.66 -8.37 -12.88
C ASN A 228 -1.57 -7.39 -12.37
N GLY A 229 -1.68 -6.86 -11.15
CA GLY A 229 -0.69 -5.93 -10.59
C GLY A 229 -0.48 -6.11 -9.10
N PHE A 230 -0.24 -5.04 -8.36
CA PHE A 230 -0.42 -5.02 -6.92
C PHE A 230 -1.01 -3.68 -6.50
N THR A 231 -1.48 -3.61 -5.25
CA THR A 231 -1.92 -2.35 -4.69
C THR A 231 -1.28 -2.09 -3.33
N LEU A 232 -0.96 -0.82 -3.08
CA LEU A 232 -0.48 -0.31 -1.81
C LEU A 232 -1.43 0.79 -1.34
N ARG A 233 -1.58 0.93 -0.02
CA ARG A 233 -2.24 2.09 0.60
C ARG A 233 -1.37 2.63 1.70
N GLY A 234 -1.26 3.95 1.81
CA GLY A 234 -0.48 4.59 2.85
C GLY A 234 -0.94 6.02 3.07
N ARG A 235 -0.42 6.65 4.11
CA ARG A 235 -0.61 8.09 4.33
C ARG A 235 0.43 8.88 3.55
N TYR A 236 0.07 10.09 3.15
CA TYR A 236 1.06 11.08 2.73
C TYR A 236 1.33 12.06 3.87
N PHE A 237 2.49 12.70 3.82
CA PHE A 237 2.92 13.68 4.80
C PHE A 237 2.97 15.06 4.13
N ASN A 238 2.56 16.10 4.86
CA ASN A 238 2.59 17.49 4.39
C ASN A 238 1.89 17.72 3.04
N GLY A 239 0.56 17.91 3.07
CA GLY A 239 -0.25 18.12 1.88
C GLY A 239 0.15 19.34 1.03
N ASP A 240 0.83 20.33 1.62
CA ASP A 240 1.30 21.52 0.90
C ASP A 240 2.50 21.24 -0.02
N THR A 241 3.25 20.16 0.26
CA THR A 241 4.46 19.75 -0.49
C THR A 241 4.28 18.38 -1.16
N LEU A 242 3.03 18.01 -1.44
CA LEU A 242 2.69 16.67 -1.92
C LEU A 242 3.32 16.33 -3.27
N GLU A 243 3.81 17.33 -4.02
CA GLU A 243 4.59 17.11 -5.24
C GLU A 243 5.82 16.22 -5.01
N TRP A 244 6.44 16.28 -3.83
CA TRP A 244 7.60 15.45 -3.49
C TRP A 244 7.20 13.99 -3.27
N GLY A 245 6.13 13.76 -2.50
CA GLY A 245 5.56 12.44 -2.29
C GLY A 245 5.13 11.79 -3.61
N VAL A 246 4.40 12.52 -4.46
CA VAL A 246 3.94 12.02 -5.77
C VAL A 246 5.12 11.77 -6.70
N TRP A 247 6.08 12.70 -6.78
CA TRP A 247 7.27 12.52 -7.61
C TRP A 247 8.04 11.28 -7.19
N GLY A 248 8.29 11.10 -5.89
CA GLY A 248 8.99 9.94 -5.39
C GLY A 248 8.23 8.63 -5.58
N LEU A 249 6.91 8.62 -5.32
CA LEU A 249 6.08 7.42 -5.45
C LEU A 249 6.01 6.95 -6.90
N VAL A 250 5.70 7.86 -7.83
CA VAL A 250 5.58 7.53 -9.25
C VAL A 250 6.94 7.13 -9.82
N SER A 251 8.01 7.85 -9.45
CA SER A 251 9.37 7.52 -9.92
C SER A 251 9.84 6.17 -9.39
N HIS A 252 9.66 5.90 -8.10
CA HIS A 252 10.03 4.62 -7.48
C HIS A 252 9.21 3.46 -8.07
N GLY A 253 7.90 3.65 -8.16
CA GLY A 253 6.99 2.67 -8.77
C GLY A 253 7.38 2.35 -10.21
N SER A 254 7.68 3.39 -11.00
CA SER A 254 8.15 3.23 -12.37
C SER A 254 9.49 2.50 -12.42
N ALA A 255 10.43 2.80 -11.51
CA ALA A 255 11.69 2.10 -11.41
C ALA A 255 11.48 0.60 -11.18
N SER A 256 10.57 0.21 -10.27
CA SER A 256 10.21 -1.19 -10.07
C SER A 256 9.59 -1.82 -11.33
N MET A 257 8.66 -1.15 -11.99
CA MET A 257 7.99 -1.62 -13.22
C MET A 257 8.96 -1.74 -14.42
N LEU A 258 9.97 -0.88 -14.49
CA LEU A 258 11.06 -0.92 -15.48
C LEU A 258 12.16 -1.94 -15.14
N ASN A 259 11.97 -2.74 -14.09
CA ASN A 259 12.94 -3.69 -13.58
C ASN A 259 14.28 -3.10 -13.11
N MET A 260 14.24 -1.87 -12.59
CA MET A 260 15.41 -1.21 -12.01
C MET A 260 15.60 -1.63 -10.55
N LYS A 261 16.83 -1.44 -10.04
CA LYS A 261 17.14 -1.73 -8.65
C LYS A 261 16.39 -0.79 -7.70
N THR A 262 15.55 -1.33 -6.83
CA THR A 262 14.73 -0.56 -5.87
C THR A 262 14.74 -1.19 -4.48
N TYR A 263 14.45 -0.38 -3.46
CA TYR A 263 14.52 -0.73 -2.05
C TYR A 263 13.26 -0.28 -1.30
N SER A 264 12.68 -1.18 -0.50
CA SER A 264 11.57 -0.88 0.42
C SER A 264 12.07 -0.20 1.70
N HIS A 265 13.24 -0.59 2.18
CA HIS A 265 13.96 -0.04 3.34
C HIS A 265 15.47 0.00 3.10
N PRO A 266 16.27 0.73 3.92
CA PRO A 266 17.72 0.70 3.80
C PRO A 266 18.28 -0.72 3.86
N GLY A 267 18.86 -1.19 2.75
CA GLY A 267 19.41 -2.54 2.62
C GLY A 267 18.40 -3.62 2.24
N GLU A 268 17.10 -3.35 2.27
CA GLU A 268 16.04 -4.30 1.89
C GLU A 268 15.72 -4.15 0.39
N LEU A 269 16.31 -5.04 -0.40
CA LEU A 269 16.20 -5.04 -1.85
C LEU A 269 14.81 -5.53 -2.28
N MET A 270 14.04 -4.66 -2.94
CA MET A 270 12.70 -4.97 -3.45
C MET A 270 12.74 -5.43 -4.92
N ASN A 271 13.63 -4.85 -5.72
CA ASN A 271 13.92 -5.30 -7.08
C ASN A 271 15.42 -5.23 -7.32
N ASN A 272 16.01 -6.25 -7.96
CA ASN A 272 17.44 -6.38 -8.22
C ASN A 272 17.82 -6.32 -9.71
N GLY A 273 16.85 -6.15 -10.61
CA GLY A 273 17.07 -6.11 -12.06
C GLY A 273 17.50 -7.44 -12.69
N GLN A 274 17.37 -8.55 -11.95
CA GLN A 274 17.57 -9.92 -12.41
C GLN A 274 16.20 -10.61 -12.53
N PRO A 275 16.05 -11.75 -13.24
CA PRO A 275 14.74 -12.17 -13.73
C PRO A 275 13.72 -12.34 -12.59
N GLY A 276 12.63 -11.57 -12.69
CA GLY A 276 11.63 -11.44 -11.63
C GLY A 276 11.24 -9.98 -11.41
N ASN A 277 10.73 -9.32 -12.45
CA ASN A 277 10.21 -7.96 -12.35
C ASN A 277 9.18 -7.86 -11.20
N SER A 278 9.42 -6.96 -10.25
CA SER A 278 8.57 -6.73 -9.06
C SER A 278 7.23 -6.06 -9.38
N GLY A 279 6.66 -6.34 -10.55
CA GLY A 279 5.31 -6.01 -10.91
C GLY A 279 5.23 -4.81 -11.84
N ALA A 280 4.77 -5.11 -13.05
CA ALA A 280 3.66 -4.43 -13.66
C ALA A 280 2.80 -5.47 -14.37
N ASN A 281 1.53 -5.16 -14.57
CA ASN A 281 0.63 -5.84 -15.52
C ASN A 281 1.16 -6.00 -16.96
N CYS A 282 2.35 -5.49 -17.30
CA CYS A 282 2.98 -5.75 -18.58
C CYS A 282 3.53 -7.18 -18.72
N GLY A 283 3.79 -7.92 -17.64
CA GLY A 283 4.11 -9.36 -17.73
C GLY A 283 5.45 -9.73 -18.40
N ILE A 284 6.42 -8.80 -18.45
CA ILE A 284 7.76 -9.06 -19.01
C ILE A 284 8.79 -9.23 -17.87
N PRO A 285 9.57 -10.32 -17.82
CA PRO A 285 10.60 -10.52 -16.79
C PRO A 285 11.68 -9.42 -16.76
N GLY A 286 11.99 -8.82 -17.91
CA GLY A 286 12.93 -7.71 -18.05
C GLY A 286 12.35 -6.32 -17.75
N GLY A 287 11.06 -6.24 -17.35
CA GLY A 287 10.36 -4.98 -17.10
C GLY A 287 9.66 -4.40 -18.33
N CYS A 288 8.78 -3.44 -18.07
CA CYS A 288 8.04 -2.76 -19.14
C CYS A 288 8.95 -1.85 -19.96
N LYS A 289 8.57 -1.60 -21.21
CA LYS A 289 9.17 -0.58 -22.08
C LYS A 289 8.58 0.81 -21.85
N SER A 290 7.38 0.88 -21.28
CA SER A 290 6.77 2.13 -20.83
C SER A 290 5.75 1.88 -19.72
N ILE A 291 5.41 2.93 -18.98
CA ILE A 291 4.32 2.94 -17.99
C ILE A 291 3.42 4.12 -18.26
N ASP A 292 2.12 3.86 -18.43
CA ASP A 292 1.10 4.89 -18.39
C ASP A 292 0.78 5.20 -16.93
N VAL A 293 1.03 6.44 -16.51
CA VAL A 293 0.81 6.89 -15.14
C VAL A 293 -0.38 7.84 -15.11
N THR A 294 -1.33 7.55 -14.23
CA THR A 294 -2.44 8.44 -13.89
C THR A 294 -2.41 8.72 -12.39
N VAL A 295 -2.44 10.00 -12.01
CA VAL A 295 -2.66 10.46 -10.64
C VAL A 295 -4.01 11.15 -10.58
N ILE A 296 -4.89 10.73 -9.67
CA ILE A 296 -6.21 11.29 -9.45
C ILE A 296 -6.26 11.89 -8.06
N VAL A 297 -6.57 13.17 -7.97
CA VAL A 297 -6.77 13.89 -6.71
C VAL A 297 -8.26 14.04 -6.48
N HIS A 298 -8.76 13.59 -5.33
CA HIS A 298 -10.17 13.60 -5.02
C HIS A 298 -10.46 14.00 -3.57
N ALA A 299 -11.67 14.49 -3.32
CA ALA A 299 -12.23 14.72 -1.99
C ALA A 299 -13.62 14.10 -1.95
N GLY A 300 -13.75 12.95 -1.29
CA GLY A 300 -14.97 12.15 -1.34
C GLY A 300 -15.16 11.55 -2.73
N ASP A 301 -16.39 11.67 -3.25
CA ASP A 301 -16.76 11.28 -4.61
C ASP A 301 -16.35 12.30 -5.68
N ALA A 302 -15.89 13.49 -5.27
CA ALA A 302 -15.54 14.56 -6.18
C ALA A 302 -14.08 14.48 -6.64
N ILE A 303 -13.89 14.35 -7.94
CA ILE A 303 -12.57 14.52 -8.58
C ILE A 303 -12.22 16.01 -8.65
N ILE A 304 -11.04 16.36 -8.14
CA ILE A 304 -10.50 17.73 -8.18
C ILE A 304 -9.60 17.89 -9.41
N ALA A 305 -8.71 16.93 -9.62
CA ALA A 305 -7.77 16.96 -10.73
C ALA A 305 -7.29 15.57 -11.12
N GLN A 306 -6.76 15.47 -12.33
CA GLN A 306 -6.11 14.30 -12.88
C GLN A 306 -4.82 14.71 -13.59
N ALA A 307 -3.70 14.09 -13.23
CA ALA A 307 -2.43 14.25 -13.93
C ALA A 307 -2.04 12.95 -14.64
N LYS A 308 -1.70 13.04 -15.93
CA LYS A 308 -1.31 11.89 -16.76
C LYS A 308 0.08 12.09 -17.33
N THR A 309 0.87 11.03 -17.39
CA THR A 309 2.16 11.02 -18.09
C THR A 309 2.53 9.61 -18.55
N VAL A 310 3.59 9.50 -19.36
CA VAL A 310 4.15 8.22 -19.80
C VAL A 310 5.62 8.17 -19.45
N VAL A 311 6.01 7.17 -18.67
CA VAL A 311 7.40 6.95 -18.26
C VAL A 311 8.04 5.90 -19.17
N LYS A 312 9.27 6.13 -19.61
CA LYS A 312 10.05 5.21 -20.44
C LYS A 312 11.43 5.00 -19.82
N PRO A 313 12.13 3.87 -20.09
CA PRO A 313 13.54 3.74 -19.75
C PRO A 313 14.31 4.92 -20.36
N THR A 314 15.08 5.62 -19.54
CA THR A 314 16.14 6.51 -20.04
C THR A 314 17.17 5.64 -20.76
N GLN A 315 17.38 5.92 -22.05
CA GLN A 315 18.42 5.29 -22.87
C GLN A 315 19.81 5.71 -22.40
#